data_AF-A0A965U4X2-F1
#
_entry.id   AF-A0A965U4X2-F1
#
_cell.length_a   1.000
_cell.length_b   1.000
_cell.length_c   1.000
_cell.angle_alpha   90.00
_cell.angle_beta   90.00
_cell.angle_gamma   90.00
#
_symmetry.space_group_name_H-M   'P 1'
#
loop_
_entity.id
_entity.type
_entity.pdbx_description
1 polymer ?
#
loop_
_entity_poly.entity_id
_entity_poly.type
_entity_poly.pdbx_seq_one_letter_code
_entity_poly.pdbx_strand_id
1 'polypeptide(L)' 'MLIITRKPGDSLVIELEGGSETIEIKVLESGNQIRLGVSAPMGCKVWRDEIYQTVLENRQAAVSKAANRAAVSRVASTRA' A
#
# COMPACT_ATOMS: atom_id res chain seq x y z
N MET A 1 -5.03 10.56 12.47
CA MET A 1 -5.16 11.34 11.22
C MET A 1 -4.69 12.75 11.50
N LEU A 2 -3.63 13.22 10.84
CA LEU A 2 -3.10 14.58 10.97
C LEU A 2 -3.47 15.36 9.71
N ILE A 3 -4.10 16.53 9.87
CA ILE A 3 -4.55 17.37 8.76
C ILE A 3 -3.73 18.65 8.78
N ILE A 4 -3.05 18.95 7.67
CA ILE A 4 -2.23 20.15 7.50
C ILE A 4 -2.39 20.70 6.10
N THR A 5 -2.35 22.02 5.97
CA THR A 5 -2.34 22.71 4.66
C THR A 5 -0.92 23.16 4.37
N ARG A 6 -0.42 22.82 3.17
CA ARG A 6 0.95 23.10 2.73
C ARG A 6 0.93 23.89 1.43
N LYS A 7 1.90 24.77 1.25
CA LYS A 7 2.13 25.52 0.00
C LYS A 7 3.05 24.71 -0.92
N PRO A 8 3.07 24.99 -2.24
CA PRO A 8 4.08 24.45 -3.14
C PRO A 8 5.48 24.75 -2.62
N GLY A 9 6.35 23.75 -2.59
CA GLY A 9 7.70 23.81 -2.03
C GLY A 9 7.82 23.29 -0.60
N ASP A 10 6.72 23.18 0.15
CA ASP A 10 6.79 22.61 1.50
C ASP A 10 6.98 21.09 1.46
N SER A 11 7.72 20.57 2.46
CA SER A 11 7.85 19.14 2.70
C SER A 11 7.32 18.73 4.07
N LEU A 12 6.93 17.46 4.16
CA LEU A 12 6.54 16.73 5.35
C LEU A 12 7.49 15.54 5.47
N VAL A 13 8.01 15.30 6.67
CA VAL A 13 8.83 14.12 6.95
C VAL A 13 8.06 13.23 7.91
N ILE A 14 8.01 11.93 7.62
CA ILE A 14 7.43 10.90 8.45
C ILE A 14 8.58 10.00 8.90
N GLU A 15 8.80 9.95 10.21
CA GLU A 15 9.74 9.02 10.83
C GLU A 15 8.98 7.76 11.23
N LEU A 16 9.54 6.59 10.92
CA LEU A 16 8.95 5.31 11.32
C LEU A 16 9.60 4.82 12.62
N GLU A 17 8.78 4.37 13.55
CA GLU A 17 9.26 3.81 14.82
C GLU A 17 9.90 2.44 14.56
N GLY A 18 11.24 2.37 14.55
CA GLY A 18 11.99 1.13 14.35
C GLY A 18 13.21 1.19 13.41
N GLY A 19 13.55 2.34 12.83
CA GLY A 19 14.76 2.47 12.02
C GLY A 19 15.08 3.92 11.67
N SER A 20 16.36 4.20 11.39
CA SER A 20 16.91 5.52 11.00
C SER A 20 16.42 6.02 9.63
N GLU A 21 15.26 5.55 9.19
CA GLU A 21 14.72 5.70 7.86
C GLU A 21 13.51 6.64 7.91
N THR A 22 13.49 7.62 7.01
CA THR A 22 12.46 8.66 6.97
C THR A 22 11.81 8.71 5.59
N ILE A 23 10.51 9.02 5.57
CA ILE A 23 9.75 9.23 4.33
C ILE A 23 9.55 10.73 4.19
N GLU A 24 10.05 11.31 3.10
CA GLU A 24 9.83 12.72 2.77
C GLU A 24 8.73 12.83 1.71
N ILE A 25 7.70 13.62 2.01
CA ILE A 25 6.62 13.97 1.08
C ILE A 25 6.77 15.46 0.77
N LYS A 26 6.98 15.81 -0.49
CA LYS A 26 7.14 17.19 -0.96
C LYS A 26 5.99 17.58 -1.86
N VAL A 27 5.40 18.73 -1.59
CA VAL A 27 4.39 19.32 -2.49
C VAL A 27 5.12 20.08 -3.58
N LEU A 28 5.12 19.55 -4.80
CA LEU A 28 5.82 20.18 -5.93
C LEU A 28 4.98 21.30 -6.54
N GLU A 29 3.67 21.09 -6.67
CA GLU A 29 2.76 22.05 -7.28
C GLU A 29 1.37 21.90 -6.67
N SER A 30 0.70 23.02 -6.46
CA SER A 30 -0.67 23.10 -5.96
C SER A 30 -1.46 23.98 -6.91
N GLY A 31 -2.44 23.38 -7.59
CA GLY A 31 -3.33 24.02 -8.56
C GLY A 31 -4.62 23.20 -8.68
N ASN A 32 -5.11 22.95 -9.89
CA ASN A 32 -6.24 22.02 -10.09
C ASN A 32 -5.88 20.56 -9.78
N GLN A 33 -4.61 20.21 -9.89
CA GLN A 33 -4.05 18.92 -9.50
C GLN A 33 -2.87 19.17 -8.55
N ILE A 34 -2.70 18.29 -7.58
CA ILE A 34 -1.61 18.37 -6.62
C ILE A 34 -0.52 17.41 -7.08
N ARG A 35 0.69 17.93 -7.29
CA ARG A 35 1.85 17.10 -7.61
C ARG A 35 2.61 16.82 -6.31
N LEU A 36 2.60 15.56 -5.90
CA LEU A 36 3.32 15.09 -4.72
C LEU A 36 4.57 14.33 -5.15
N GLY A 37 5.73 14.74 -4.65
CA GLY A 37 6.95 13.95 -4.67
C GLY A 37 7.04 13.14 -3.38
N VAL A 38 7.24 11.83 -3.48
CA VAL A 38 7.44 10.96 -2.32
C VAL A 38 8.82 10.34 -2.43
N SER A 39 9.69 10.63 -1.47
CA SER A 39 10.97 9.98 -1.28
C SER A 39 10.84 9.03 -0.11
N ALA A 40 10.94 7.74 -0.38
CA ALA A 40 10.82 6.71 0.63
C ALA A 40 12.02 5.73 0.48
N PRO A 41 12.50 5.17 1.59
CA PRO A 41 13.61 4.22 1.59
C PRO A 41 13.17 2.87 1.03
N MET A 42 14.14 2.00 0.70
CA MET A 42 13.91 0.71 0.02
C MET A 42 13.01 -0.25 0.81
N GLY A 43 12.92 -0.11 2.13
CA GLY A 43 12.03 -0.88 2.99
C GLY A 43 10.56 -0.46 2.90
N CYS A 44 10.28 0.73 2.39
CA CYS A 44 8.93 1.30 2.32
C CYS A 44 8.37 1.20 0.88
N LYS A 45 7.23 0.53 0.72
CA LYS A 45 6.53 0.48 -0.56
C LYS A 45 5.50 1.60 -0.63
N VAL A 46 5.67 2.48 -1.61
CA VAL A 46 4.72 3.56 -1.91
C VAL A 46 3.72 3.06 -2.95
N TRP A 47 2.43 3.15 -2.63
CA TRP A 47 1.34 2.76 -3.53
C TRP A 47 0.37 3.91 -3.72
N ARG A 48 -0.29 3.91 -4.87
CA ARG A 48 -1.52 4.67 -5.08
C ARG A 48 -2.69 3.89 -4.46
N ASP A 49 -3.62 4.59 -3.84
CA ASP A 49 -4.68 3.97 -3.04
C ASP A 49 -5.56 3.03 -3.88
N GLU A 50 -5.93 3.43 -5.10
CA GLU A 50 -6.76 2.64 -6.00
C GLU A 50 -6.07 1.32 -6.41
N ILE A 51 -4.74 1.36 -6.59
CA ILE A 51 -3.95 0.17 -6.91
C ILE A 51 -3.79 -0.70 -5.67
N TYR A 52 -3.58 -0.09 -4.50
CA TYR A 52 -3.41 -0.80 -3.25
C TYR A 52 -4.66 -1.61 -2.89
N GLN A 53 -5.86 -1.00 -3.00
CA GLN A 53 -7.13 -1.68 -2.76
C GLN A 53 -7.31 -2.87 -3.71
N THR A 54 -7.05 -2.66 -5.01
CA THR A 54 -7.13 -3.73 -6.02
C THR A 54 -6.19 -4.90 -5.69
N VAL A 55 -4.96 -4.61 -5.26
CA VAL A 55 -3.97 -5.65 -4.89
C VAL A 55 -4.42 -6.38 -3.61
N LEU A 56 -4.99 -5.67 -2.64
CA LEU A 56 -5.49 -6.26 -1.41
C LEU A 56 -6.65 -7.23 -1.66
N GLU A 57 -7.63 -6.82 -2.47
CA GLU A 57 -8.75 -7.67 -2.87
C GLU A 57 -8.29 -8.92 -3.62
N ASN A 58 -7.36 -8.76 -4.58
CA ASN A 58 -6.80 -9.89 -5.32
C ASN A 58 -6.06 -10.87 -4.40
N ARG A 59 -5.32 -10.37 -3.40
CA ARG A 59 -4.68 -11.24 -2.41
C ARG A 59 -5.71 -12.00 -1.59
N GLN A 60 -6.76 -11.34 -1.12
CA GLN A 60 -7.84 -12.00 -0.37
C GLN A 60 -8.53 -13.07 -1.22
N ALA A 61 -8.84 -12.78 -2.49
CA ALA A 61 -9.42 -13.73 -3.43
C ALA A 61 -8.49 -14.90 -3.76
N ALA A 62 -7.18 -14.67 -3.81
CA ALA A 62 -6.20 -15.73 -4.03
C ALA A 62 -6.10 -16.68 -2.82
N VAL A 63 -6.11 -16.13 -1.59
CA VAL A 63 -6.12 -16.94 -0.36
C VAL A 63 -7.41 -17.78 -0.28
N SER A 64 -8.57 -17.19 -0.58
CA SER A 64 -9.84 -17.93 -0.55
C SER A 64 -9.90 -19.04 -1.60
N LYS A 65 -9.39 -18.80 -2.82
CA LYS A 65 -9.27 -19.83 -3.87
C LYS A 65 -8.31 -20.97 -3.47
N ALA A 66 -7.18 -20.65 -2.84
CA ALA A 66 -6.22 -21.66 -2.38
C ALA A 66 -6.83 -22.55 -1.29
N ALA A 67 -7.55 -21.96 -0.33
CA ALA A 67 -8.26 -22.70 0.71
C ALA A 67 -9.35 -23.62 0.13
N ASN A 68 -10.13 -23.14 -0.85
CA ASN A 68 -11.18 -23.94 -1.48
C ASN A 68 -10.61 -25.11 -2.30
N ARG A 69 -9.49 -24.90 -3.01
CA ARG A 69 -8.82 -25.95 -3.78
C ARG A 69 -8.24 -27.05 -2.88
N ALA A 70 -7.74 -26.70 -1.71
CA ALA A 70 -7.27 -27.64 -0.70
C ALA A 70 -8.40 -28.44 -0.03
N ALA A 71 -9.60 -27.88 0.08
CA ALA A 71 -10.77 -28.60 0.58
C ALA A 71 -11.31 -29.61 -0.45
N VAL A 72 -11.37 -29.23 -1.73
CA VAL A 72 -11.86 -30.10 -2.81
C VAL A 72 -10.93 -31.31 -3.04
N SER A 73 -9.61 -31.13 -2.93
CA SER A 73 -8.67 -32.25 -3.10
C SER A 73 -8.80 -33.31 -2.00
N ARG A 74 -9.14 -32.92 -0.76
CA ARG A 74 -9.35 -33.85 0.36
C ARG A 74 -10.62 -34.70 0.19
N VAL A 75 -11.70 -34.10 -0.30
CA VAL A 75 -12.96 -34.83 -0.56
C VAL A 75 -12.79 -35.83 -1.72
N ALA A 76 -11.98 -35.50 -2.73
CA ALA A 76 -11.70 -36.39 -3.85
C ALA A 76 -10.86 -37.62 -3.45
N SER A 77 -9.99 -37.51 -2.43
CA SER A 77 -9.18 -38.63 -1.94
C SER A 77 -9.92 -39.62 -1.03
N THR A 78 -11.12 -39.29 -0.54
CA THR A 78 -11.86 -40.12 0.44
C THR A 78 -12.87 -41.07 -0.21
N ARG A 79 -12.92 -41.17 -1.55
CA ARG A 79 -13.92 -41.97 -2.28
C ARG A 79 -13.34 -43.17 -3.06
N ALA A 80 -12.17 -43.68 -2.68
CA ALA A 80 -11.58 -44.91 -3.20
C ALA A 80 -11.60 -46.02 -2.14
#